data_AF-A0A526RPH6-F1
#
_entry.id   AF-A0A526RPH6-F1
#
_cell.length_a   1.000
_cell.length_b   1.000
_cell.length_c   1.000
_cell.angle_alpha   90.00
_cell.angle_beta   90.00
_cell.angle_gamma   90.00
#
_symmetry.space_group_name_H-M   'P 1'
#
loop_
_entity.id
_entity.type
_entity.pdbx_description
1 polymer ?
#
loop_
_entity_poly.entity_id
_entity_poly.type
_entity_poly.pdbx_seq_one_letter_code
_entity_poly.pdbx_strand_id
1 'polypeptide(L)' 'METRANYVIVGIFTLAAILAAFAFVYWTAAIGDKGETTLLRVRIPGSASGLGRGSFVLFNGVKVGDVRRVYID' A
#
# COMPACT_ATOMS: atom_id res chain seq x y z
N MET A 1 -6.93 49.72 -12.71
CA MET A 1 -7.03 48.38 -13.32
C MET A 1 -7.81 47.51 -12.33
N GLU A 2 -9.12 47.33 -12.59
CA GLU A 2 -10.03 46.61 -11.68
C GLU A 2 -9.82 45.10 -11.81
N THR A 3 -9.00 44.53 -10.93
CA THR A 3 -8.90 43.07 -10.77
C THR A 3 -10.13 42.56 -10.03
N ARG A 4 -11.22 42.29 -10.76
CA ARG A 4 -12.29 41.41 -10.24
C ARG A 4 -11.73 39.98 -10.19
N ALA A 5 -11.21 39.59 -9.03
CA ALA A 5 -10.91 38.19 -8.77
C ALA A 5 -12.21 37.38 -8.77
N ASN A 6 -12.30 36.40 -9.67
CA ASN A 6 -13.45 35.52 -9.73
C ASN A 6 -13.26 34.40 -8.69
N TYR A 7 -13.55 34.70 -7.42
CA TYR A 7 -13.36 33.78 -6.29
C TYR A 7 -14.04 32.42 -6.48
N VAL A 8 -15.10 32.38 -7.27
CA VAL A 8 -15.79 31.15 -7.67
C VAL A 8 -14.85 30.22 -8.45
N ILE A 9 -14.08 30.75 -9.40
CA ILE A 9 -13.12 29.97 -10.20
C ILE A 9 -12.00 29.45 -9.32
N VAL A 10 -11.50 30.29 -8.40
CA VAL A 10 -10.47 29.87 -7.43
C VAL A 10 -10.99 28.75 -6.54
N GLY A 11 -12.21 28.89 -6.01
CA GLY A 11 -12.84 27.85 -5.19
C GLY A 11 -13.03 26.53 -5.93
N ILE A 12 -13.51 26.58 -7.18
CA ILE A 12 -13.65 25.39 -8.04
C ILE A 12 -12.28 24.73 -8.26
N PHE A 13 -11.25 25.51 -8.58
CA PHE A 13 -9.90 24.98 -8.79
C PHE A 13 -9.35 24.31 -7.53
N THR A 14 -9.50 24.95 -6.37
CA THR A 14 -9.06 24.37 -5.09
C THR A 14 -9.76 23.05 -4.79
N LEU A 15 -11.09 22.97 -4.99
CA LEU A 15 -11.85 21.74 -4.81
C LEU A 15 -11.42 20.64 -5.78
N ALA A 16 -11.20 20.98 -7.06
CA ALA A 16 -10.71 20.04 -8.05
C ALA A 16 -9.31 19.50 -7.70
N ALA A 17 -8.41 20.36 -7.23
CA ALA A 17 -7.07 19.97 -6.79
C ALA A 17 -7.13 19.00 -5.59
N ILE A 18 -8.02 19.27 -4.61
CA ILE A 18 -8.23 18.37 -3.47
C ILE A 18 -8.75 17.00 -3.93
N LEU A 19 -9.75 16.97 -4.81
CA LEU A 19 -10.29 15.72 -5.35
C LEU A 19 -9.22 14.94 -6.13
N ALA A 20 -8.41 15.61 -6.94
CA ALA A 20 -7.31 15.00 -7.67
C ALA A 20 -6.25 14.41 -6.72
N ALA A 21 -5.91 15.11 -5.63
CA ALA A 21 -4.99 14.61 -4.62
C ALA A 21 -5.52 13.33 -3.95
N PHE A 22 -6.80 13.31 -3.56
CA PHE A 22 -7.42 12.10 -3.01
C PHE A 22 -7.44 10.96 -4.04
N ALA A 23 -7.87 11.23 -5.28
CA ALA A 23 -7.87 10.23 -6.35
C ALA A 23 -6.48 9.63 -6.57
N PHE A 24 -5.43 10.47 -6.54
CA PHE A 24 -4.04 10.03 -6.68
C PHE A 24 -3.60 9.12 -5.51
N VAL A 25 -3.95 9.46 -4.28
CA VAL A 25 -3.65 8.64 -3.09
C VAL A 25 -4.36 7.28 -3.18
N TYR A 26 -5.67 7.27 -3.48
CA TYR A 26 -6.44 6.03 -3.61
C TYR A 26 -5.90 5.13 -4.73
N TRP A 27 -5.60 5.72 -5.89
CA TRP A 27 -5.04 4.99 -7.02
C TRP A 27 -3.68 4.38 -6.68
N THR A 28 -2.80 5.16 -6.04
CA THR A 28 -1.46 4.70 -5.64
C THR A 28 -1.53 3.57 -4.61
N ALA A 29 -2.43 3.69 -3.63
CA ALA A 29 -2.64 2.64 -2.62
C ALA A 29 -3.10 1.31 -3.26
N ALA A 30 -3.95 1.38 -4.28
CA ALA A 30 -4.45 0.20 -4.99
C ALA A 30 -3.40 -0.48 -5.91
N ILE A 31 -2.27 0.17 -6.20
CA ILE A 31 -1.21 -0.40 -7.06
C ILE A 31 -0.33 -1.41 -6.29
N GLY A 32 -0.33 -1.39 -4.95
CA GLY A 32 0.59 -2.20 -4.13
C GLY A 32 0.30 -3.71 -4.04
N ASP A 33 -0.95 -4.14 -4.25
CA ASP A 33 -1.41 -5.51 -3.93
C ASP A 33 -1.94 -6.28 -5.17
N LYS A 34 -1.33 -6.10 -6.34
CA LYS A 34 -1.83 -6.69 -7.61
C LYS A 34 -1.49 -8.17 -7.85
N GLY A 35 -0.78 -8.81 -6.94
CA GLY A 35 -0.50 -10.25 -7.01
C GLY A 35 -1.55 -11.04 -6.23
N GLU A 36 -2.24 -11.97 -6.88
CA GLU A 36 -3.06 -12.95 -6.16
C GLU A 36 -2.12 -13.78 -5.27
N THR A 37 -2.25 -13.62 -3.95
CA THR A 37 -1.47 -14.39 -2.98
C THR A 37 -2.38 -15.37 -2.25
N THR A 38 -1.88 -16.57 -2.03
CA THR A 38 -2.59 -17.59 -1.24
C THR A 38 -1.88 -17.82 0.09
N LEU A 39 -2.64 -18.21 1.11
CA LEU A 39 -2.10 -18.52 2.43
C LEU A 39 -1.37 -19.87 2.37
N LEU A 40 -0.05 -19.83 2.49
CA LEU A 40 0.80 -21.02 2.58
C LEU A 40 1.25 -21.24 4.03
N ARG A 41 1.10 -22.48 4.51
CA ARG A 41 1.67 -22.94 5.77
C ARG A 41 2.95 -23.72 5.49
N VAL A 42 4.05 -23.30 6.13
CA VAL A 42 5.35 -23.98 6.05
C VAL A 42 5.70 -24.50 7.44
N ARG A 43 6.02 -25.79 7.55
CA ARG A 43 6.56 -26.39 8.79
C ARG A 43 8.08 -26.37 8.73
N ILE A 44 8.70 -25.73 9.72
CA ILE A 44 10.15 -25.63 9.83
C ILE A 44 10.60 -26.65 10.89
N PRO A 45 11.36 -27.70 10.51
CA PRO A 45 11.93 -28.61 11.49
C PRO A 45 13.09 -27.91 12.21
N GLY A 46 12.88 -27.50 13.46
CA GLY A 46 13.88 -26.82 14.28
C GLY A 46 13.52 -25.37 14.61
N SER A 47 14.53 -24.51 14.72
CA SER A 47 14.36 -23.13 15.18
C SER A 47 13.93 -22.19 14.05
N ALA A 48 12.87 -21.42 14.27
CA ALA A 48 12.44 -20.31 13.43
C ALA A 48 12.89 -18.94 14.01
N SER A 49 14.01 -18.91 14.73
CA SER A 49 14.52 -17.68 15.36
C SER A 49 14.74 -16.57 14.33
N GLY A 50 14.25 -15.37 14.62
CA GLY A 50 14.30 -14.21 13.72
C GLY A 50 13.14 -14.13 12.70
N LEU A 51 12.27 -15.15 12.62
CA LEU A 51 11.05 -15.09 11.82
C LEU A 51 9.90 -14.51 12.65
N GLY A 52 9.26 -13.46 12.14
CA GLY A 52 8.17 -12.79 12.81
C GLY A 52 7.09 -12.31 11.83
N ARG A 53 6.02 -11.74 12.36
CA ARG A 53 4.99 -11.12 11.53
C ARG A 53 5.60 -9.96 10.74
N GLY A 54 5.33 -9.91 9.45
CA GLY A 54 5.86 -8.87 8.54
C GLY A 54 7.26 -9.17 8.00
N SER A 55 7.91 -10.27 8.39
CA SER A 55 9.13 -10.75 7.72
C SER A 55 8.84 -10.96 6.23
N PHE A 56 9.79 -10.58 5.36
CA PHE A 56 9.63 -10.72 3.92
C PHE A 56 9.73 -12.17 3.48
N VAL A 57 8.80 -12.59 2.62
CA VAL A 57 8.91 -13.84 1.87
C VAL A 57 9.56 -13.49 0.53
N LEU A 58 10.72 -14.09 0.27
CA LEU A 58 11.53 -13.81 -0.91
C LEU A 58 11.52 -15.01 -1.85
N PHE A 59 11.46 -14.76 -3.15
CA PHE A 59 11.70 -15.73 -4.21
C PHE A 59 12.82 -15.20 -5.09
N ASN A 60 13.95 -15.92 -5.16
CA ASN A 60 15.15 -15.45 -5.87
C ASN A 60 15.59 -14.02 -5.48
N GLY A 61 15.42 -13.65 -4.20
CA GLY A 61 15.74 -12.31 -3.70
C GLY A 61 14.67 -11.23 -3.93
N VAL A 62 13.59 -11.53 -4.67
CA VAL A 62 12.47 -10.62 -4.89
C VAL A 62 11.39 -10.85 -3.83
N LYS A 63 10.88 -9.78 -3.21
CA LYS A 63 9.76 -9.87 -2.27
C LYS A 63 8.50 -10.31 -3.00
N VAL A 64 7.95 -11.45 -2.58
CA VAL A 64 6.70 -12.03 -3.11
C VAL A 64 5.58 -12.08 -2.07
N GLY A 65 5.87 -11.76 -0.80
CA GLY A 65 4.86 -11.69 0.25
C GLY A 65 5.43 -11.33 1.62
N ASP A 66 4.60 -11.49 2.64
CA ASP A 66 4.92 -11.28 4.04
C ASP A 66 4.45 -12.44 4.92
N VAL A 67 5.18 -12.68 5.99
CA VAL A 67 4.79 -13.66 7.02
C VAL A 67 3.62 -13.10 7.81
N ARG A 68 2.45 -13.76 7.67
CA ARG A 68 1.23 -13.36 8.37
C ARG A 68 1.21 -13.75 9.85
N ARG A 69 1.72 -14.94 10.19
CA ARG A 69 1.71 -15.50 11.55
C ARG A 69 2.81 -16.53 11.72
N VAL A 70 3.41 -16.57 12.90
CA VAL A 70 4.29 -17.64 13.38
C VAL A 70 3.68 -18.19 14.66
N TYR A 71 3.59 -19.52 14.78
CA TYR A 71 3.09 -20.20 15.96
C TYR A 71 3.76 -21.57 16.08
N ILE A 72 3.78 -22.12 17.30
CA ILE A 72 4.21 -23.48 17.59
C ILE A 72 2.96 -24.35 17.59
N ASP A 73 3.02 -25.46 16.86
CA ASP A 73 1.98 -26.51 16.78
C ASP A 73 2.33 -27.64 17.76
#